data_AF-A0AAU2CLI4-F1
#
_entry.id   AF-A0AAU2CLI4-F1
#
_cell.length_a   1.000
_cell.length_b   1.000
_cell.length_c   1.000
_cell.angle_alpha   90.00
_cell.angle_beta   90.00
_cell.angle_gamma   90.00
#
_symmetry.space_group_name_H-M   'P 1'
#
loop_
_entity.id
_entity.type
_entity.pdbx_description
1 polymer ?
#
loop_
_entity_poly.entity_id
_entity_poly.type
_entity_poly.pdbx_seq_one_letter_code
_entity_poly.pdbx_strand_id
1 'polypeptide(L)'
;MDALGAGGLLGQVEDRSVADVLAWLATAPLNWRKSITHVAIDVTATYRAAIRTGLPHTRVVIDHFHVVQLANKMLSAARRRTTAEVRSRRGRATDGEWSARRRLLRSREDLTDEQFATMWNALGEGQSGRPC
;
A
#
# COMPACT_ATOMS: atom_id res chain seq x y z
N MET A 1 5.71 -13.00 -7.67
CA MET A 1 6.44 -13.90 -6.77
C MET A 1 6.03 -13.54 -5.37
N ASP A 2 5.32 -14.43 -4.69
CA ASP A 2 5.08 -14.31 -3.25
C ASP A 2 6.39 -14.62 -2.49
N ALA A 3 6.41 -14.37 -1.18
CA ALA A 3 7.57 -14.58 -0.32
C ALA A 3 8.07 -16.04 -0.28
N LEU A 4 7.29 -16.98 -0.82
CA LEU A 4 7.59 -18.42 -0.86
C LEU A 4 7.96 -18.94 -2.26
N GLY A 5 7.96 -18.09 -3.29
CA GLY A 5 8.36 -18.46 -4.65
C GLY A 5 7.43 -19.47 -5.35
N ALA A 6 6.25 -19.75 -4.79
CA ALA A 6 5.30 -20.74 -5.29
C ALA A 6 4.11 -20.11 -6.05
N GLY A 7 3.96 -18.79 -5.99
CA GLY A 7 2.85 -18.08 -6.62
C GLY A 7 2.94 -18.02 -8.15
N GLY A 8 2.14 -18.84 -8.83
CA GLY A 8 1.84 -18.76 -10.27
C GLY A 8 0.56 -17.98 -10.56
N LEU A 9 0.45 -17.41 -11.76
CA LEU A 9 -0.78 -16.78 -12.24
C LEU A 9 -1.86 -17.86 -12.47
N LEU A 10 -2.95 -17.82 -11.69
CA LEU A 10 -4.05 -18.79 -11.80
C LEU A 10 -5.06 -18.45 -12.90
N GLY A 11 -5.10 -17.19 -13.32
CA GLY A 11 -6.00 -16.73 -14.36
C GLY A 11 -5.87 -15.23 -14.58
N GLN A 12 -6.16 -14.81 -15.81
CA GLN A 12 -6.22 -13.41 -16.20
C GLN A 12 -7.56 -13.18 -16.92
N VAL A 13 -8.21 -12.09 -16.55
CA VAL A 13 -9.46 -11.64 -17.15
C VAL A 13 -9.22 -10.22 -17.63
N GLU A 14 -9.71 -9.89 -18.83
CA GLU A 14 -9.47 -8.59 -19.46
C GLU A 14 -10.14 -7.46 -18.66
N ASP A 15 -11.34 -7.73 -18.15
CA ASP A 15 -12.11 -6.80 -17.35
C ASP A 15 -12.15 -7.17 -15.86
N ARG A 16 -12.55 -6.18 -15.06
CA ARG A 16 -12.63 -6.26 -13.59
C ARG A 16 -14.05 -6.11 -13.05
N SER A 17 -15.08 -6.28 -13.88
CA SER A 17 -16.46 -6.17 -13.40
C SER A 17 -16.80 -7.36 -12.49
N VAL A 18 -17.90 -7.22 -11.73
CA VAL A 18 -18.42 -8.34 -10.93
C VAL A 18 -18.72 -9.55 -11.81
N ALA A 19 -19.31 -9.32 -12.99
CA ALA A 19 -19.71 -10.38 -13.91
C ALA A 19 -18.50 -11.16 -14.43
N ASP A 20 -17.41 -10.48 -14.79
CA ASP A 20 -16.23 -11.13 -15.37
C ASP A 20 -15.50 -11.99 -14.34
N VAL A 21 -15.38 -11.50 -13.10
CA VAL A 21 -14.79 -12.26 -12.00
C VAL A 21 -15.63 -13.51 -11.70
N LEU A 22 -16.96 -13.39 -11.70
CA LEU A 22 -17.85 -14.53 -11.49
C LEU A 22 -17.78 -15.54 -12.64
N ALA A 23 -17.73 -15.06 -13.88
CA ALA A 23 -17.59 -15.90 -15.07
C ALA A 23 -16.27 -16.68 -15.02
N TRP A 24 -15.16 -16.01 -14.68
CA TRP A 24 -13.88 -16.68 -14.51
C TRP A 24 -13.91 -17.72 -13.38
N LEU A 25 -14.44 -17.37 -12.21
CA LEU A 25 -14.59 -18.33 -11.10
C LEU A 25 -15.44 -19.54 -11.50
N ALA A 26 -16.45 -19.37 -12.35
CA ALA A 26 -17.28 -20.47 -12.85
C ALA A 26 -16.51 -21.49 -13.70
N THR A 27 -15.41 -21.08 -14.35
CA THR A 27 -14.54 -21.99 -15.11
C THR A 27 -13.70 -22.90 -14.21
N ALA A 28 -13.48 -22.49 -12.95
CA ALA A 28 -12.68 -23.25 -12.00
C ALA A 28 -13.46 -24.44 -11.38
N PRO A 29 -12.81 -25.60 -11.17
CA PRO A 29 -13.42 -26.76 -10.55
C PRO A 29 -14.09 -26.44 -9.21
N LEU A 30 -15.27 -27.02 -8.97
CA LEU A 30 -16.06 -26.72 -7.77
C LEU A 30 -15.34 -27.13 -6.47
N ASN A 31 -14.64 -28.27 -6.48
CA ASN A 31 -13.84 -28.73 -5.34
C ASN A 31 -12.72 -27.74 -5.00
N TRP A 32 -12.05 -27.20 -6.02
CA TRP A 32 -11.03 -26.17 -5.85
C TRP A 32 -11.64 -24.92 -5.23
N ARG A 33 -12.74 -24.39 -5.78
CA ARG A 33 -13.44 -23.22 -5.22
C ARG A 33 -13.85 -23.39 -3.76
N LYS A 34 -14.35 -24.58 -3.38
CA LYS A 34 -14.75 -24.91 -2.00
C LYS A 34 -13.56 -25.05 -1.04
N SER A 35 -12.37 -25.31 -1.56
CA SER A 35 -11.14 -25.40 -0.75
C SER A 35 -10.53 -24.03 -0.43
N ILE A 36 -10.97 -22.97 -1.11
CA ILE A 36 -10.50 -21.61 -0.85
C ILE A 36 -11.03 -21.19 0.52
N THR A 37 -10.13 -20.76 1.41
CA THR A 37 -10.50 -20.29 2.75
C THR A 37 -10.40 -18.78 2.88
N HIS A 38 -9.44 -18.17 2.17
CA HIS A 38 -9.14 -16.74 2.23
C HIS A 38 -8.93 -16.19 0.83
N VAL A 39 -9.37 -14.95 0.61
CA VAL A 39 -9.12 -14.20 -0.63
C VAL A 39 -8.61 -12.82 -0.26
N ALA A 40 -7.40 -12.50 -0.69
CA ALA A 40 -6.85 -11.15 -0.61
C ALA A 40 -7.37 -10.34 -1.82
N ILE A 41 -7.97 -9.18 -1.54
CA ILE A 41 -8.48 -8.28 -2.59
C ILE A 41 -7.90 -6.88 -2.45
N ASP A 42 -7.82 -6.18 -3.57
CA ASP A 42 -7.67 -4.73 -3.59
C ASP A 42 -8.86 -4.08 -2.87
N VAL A 43 -8.66 -2.86 -2.36
CA VAL A 43 -9.70 -2.09 -1.65
C VAL A 43 -10.73 -1.53 -2.63
N THR A 44 -11.48 -2.41 -3.31
CA THR A 44 -12.52 -2.06 -4.28
C THR A 44 -13.85 -2.72 -3.93
N ALA A 45 -14.94 -1.97 -4.09
CA ALA A 45 -16.28 -2.49 -3.89
C ALA A 45 -16.60 -3.63 -4.88
N THR A 46 -16.07 -3.54 -6.11
CA THR A 46 -16.29 -4.51 -7.17
C THR A 46 -15.74 -5.89 -6.82
N TYR A 47 -14.47 -5.98 -6.39
CA TYR A 47 -13.90 -7.28 -5.98
C TYR A 47 -14.57 -7.81 -4.73
N ARG A 48 -14.88 -6.94 -3.76
CA ARG A 48 -15.62 -7.34 -2.57
C ARG A 48 -16.97 -7.96 -2.93
N ALA A 49 -17.73 -7.35 -3.84
CA ALA A 49 -19.01 -7.87 -4.31
C ALA A 49 -18.84 -9.21 -5.03
N ALA A 50 -17.89 -9.31 -5.96
CA ALA A 50 -17.63 -10.53 -6.72
C ALA A 50 -17.27 -11.72 -5.83
N ILE A 51 -16.37 -11.53 -4.85
CA ILE A 51 -15.97 -12.62 -3.94
C ILE A 51 -17.10 -13.00 -2.99
N ARG A 52 -17.89 -12.03 -2.51
CA ARG A 52 -19.06 -12.34 -1.66
C ARG A 52 -20.13 -13.13 -2.40
N THR A 53 -20.28 -12.91 -3.70
CA THR A 53 -21.21 -13.67 -4.54
C THR A 53 -20.63 -15.02 -4.95
N GLY A 54 -19.39 -15.07 -5.44
CA GLY A 54 -18.80 -16.28 -6.04
C GLY A 54 -18.20 -17.26 -5.03
N LEU A 55 -17.77 -16.77 -3.87
CA LEU A 55 -17.10 -17.55 -2.82
C LEU A 55 -17.59 -17.12 -1.42
N PRO A 56 -18.89 -17.27 -1.09
CA PRO A 56 -19.51 -16.70 0.12
C PRO A 56 -18.93 -17.24 1.43
N HIS A 57 -18.30 -18.42 1.40
CA HIS A 57 -17.68 -19.09 2.54
C HIS A 57 -16.28 -18.54 2.90
N THR A 58 -15.67 -17.77 1.99
CA THR A 58 -14.29 -17.30 2.17
C THR A 58 -14.20 -16.09 3.09
N ARG A 59 -13.07 -15.99 3.79
CA ARG A 59 -12.67 -14.79 4.51
C ARG A 59 -12.01 -13.83 3.53
N VAL A 60 -12.63 -12.68 3.33
CA VAL A 60 -12.06 -11.59 2.52
C VAL A 60 -11.06 -10.83 3.38
N VAL A 61 -9.80 -10.81 2.95
CA VAL A 61 -8.73 -9.98 3.53
C VAL A 61 -8.32 -8.91 2.53
N ILE A 62 -7.81 -7.79 3.02
CA ILE A 62 -7.30 -6.74 2.15
C ILE A 62 -5.85 -7.07 1.79
N ASP A 63 -5.49 -6.89 0.52
CA ASP A 63 -4.11 -6.99 0.06
C ASP A 63 -3.22 -5.94 0.76
N HIS A 64 -2.21 -6.43 1.46
CA HIS A 64 -1.26 -5.61 2.21
C HIS A 64 -0.49 -4.64 1.31
N PHE A 65 -0.17 -5.02 0.07
CA PHE A 65 0.54 -4.14 -0.86
C PHE A 65 -0.23 -2.84 -1.11
N HIS A 66 -1.54 -2.95 -1.37
CA HIS A 66 -2.40 -1.79 -1.62
C HIS A 66 -2.57 -0.92 -0.36
N VAL A 67 -2.61 -1.52 0.82
CA VAL A 67 -2.66 -0.78 2.09
C VAL A 67 -1.39 0.03 2.31
N VAL A 68 -0.22 -0.59 2.16
CA VAL A 68 1.08 0.08 2.28
C VAL A 68 1.23 1.18 1.23
N GLN A 69 0.82 0.90 -0.01
CA GLN A 69 0.84 1.90 -1.08
C GLN A 69 -0.05 3.11 -0.76
N LEU A 70 -1.25 2.89 -0.21
CA LEU A 70 -2.16 3.96 0.21
C LEU A 70 -1.56 4.77 1.36
N ALA A 71 -1.02 4.11 2.38
CA ALA A 71 -0.35 4.78 3.51
C ALA A 71 0.81 5.66 3.03
N ASN A 72 1.67 5.14 2.15
CA ASN A 72 2.79 5.86 1.56
C ASN A 72 2.36 7.08 0.73
N LYS A 73 1.25 6.96 -0.03
CA LYS A 73 0.64 8.08 -0.76
C LYS A 73 0.15 9.16 0.20
N MET A 74 -0.57 8.77 1.26
CA MET A 74 -1.10 9.70 2.27
C MET A 74 0.02 10.40 3.03
N LEU A 75 1.06 9.68 3.45
CA LEU A 75 2.23 10.26 4.10
C LEU A 75 2.95 11.26 3.20
N SER A 76 3.10 10.95 1.92
CA SER A 76 3.67 11.86 0.93
C SER A 76 2.84 13.12 0.75
N ALA A 77 1.51 13.01 0.76
CA ALA A 77 0.59 14.14 0.67
C ALA A 77 0.66 15.01 1.93
N ALA A 78 0.59 14.41 3.11
CA ALA A 78 0.69 15.09 4.40
C ALA A 78 2.00 15.87 4.50
N ARG A 79 3.14 15.23 4.19
CA ARG A 79 4.45 15.88 4.17
C ARG A 79 4.49 17.09 3.22
N ARG A 80 3.96 16.95 2.00
CA ARG A 80 3.92 18.06 1.01
C ARG A 80 3.06 19.21 1.49
N ARG A 81 1.91 18.92 2.10
CA ARG A 81 1.00 19.91 2.68
C ARG A 81 1.68 20.64 3.83
N THR A 82 2.24 19.92 4.79
CA THR A 82 2.96 20.50 5.94
C THR A 82 4.13 21.36 5.49
N THR A 83 4.93 20.94 4.50
CA THR A 83 5.99 21.80 3.95
C THR A 83 5.44 23.09 3.35
N ALA A 84 4.32 23.03 2.62
CA ALA A 84 3.71 24.21 2.03
C ALA A 84 3.15 25.16 3.10
N GLU A 85 2.49 24.63 4.13
CA GLU A 85 1.96 25.41 5.26
C GLU A 85 3.08 26.07 6.08
N VAL A 86 4.12 25.32 6.42
CA VAL A 86 5.22 25.82 7.28
C VAL A 86 6.17 26.74 6.52
N ARG A 87 6.51 26.40 5.27
CA ARG A 87 7.54 27.12 4.50
C ARG A 87 6.97 28.10 3.47
N SER A 88 5.66 28.11 3.23
CA SER A 88 5.01 28.88 2.15
C SER A 88 5.59 28.62 0.75
N ARG A 89 6.20 27.43 0.54
CA ARG A 89 6.82 27.02 -0.73
C ARG A 89 6.89 25.49 -0.83
N ARG A 90 7.27 25.00 -2.02
CA ARG A 90 7.61 23.58 -2.22
C ARG A 90 8.90 23.20 -1.45
N GLY A 91 8.94 21.96 -0.97
CA GLY A 91 10.12 21.38 -0.33
C GLY A 91 11.32 21.20 -1.26
N ARG A 92 12.52 21.41 -0.72
CA ARG A 92 13.84 21.43 -1.36
C ARG A 92 14.79 20.42 -0.71
N ALA A 93 15.92 20.14 -1.37
CA ALA A 93 16.92 19.21 -0.86
C ALA A 93 17.48 19.53 0.54
N THR A 94 17.52 20.81 0.87
CA THR A 94 17.99 21.33 2.17
C THR A 94 16.92 21.27 3.26
N ASP A 95 15.68 20.93 2.93
CA ASP A 95 14.61 20.81 3.91
C ASP A 95 14.64 19.40 4.51
N GLY A 96 14.71 19.31 5.83
CA GLY A 96 14.82 18.04 6.54
C GLY A 96 13.69 17.06 6.23
N GLU A 97 12.45 17.55 6.10
CA GLU A 97 11.33 16.71 5.71
C GLU A 97 11.44 16.21 4.26
N TRP A 98 12.07 16.95 3.37
CA TRP A 98 12.31 16.50 2.00
C TRP A 98 13.46 15.50 1.92
N SER A 99 14.54 15.71 2.68
CA SER A 99 15.70 14.81 2.71
C SER A 99 15.33 13.46 3.34
N ALA A 100 14.46 13.46 4.34
CA ALA A 100 13.90 12.27 5.00
C ALA A 100 12.91 11.48 4.13
N ARG A 101 12.38 12.04 3.03
CA ARG A 101 11.20 11.52 2.30
C ARG A 101 11.25 10.04 1.91
N ARG A 102 12.43 9.49 1.59
CA ARG A 102 12.56 8.08 1.16
C ARG A 102 12.56 7.13 2.35
N ARG A 103 13.15 7.55 3.48
CA ARG A 103 13.20 6.75 4.70
C ARG A 103 11.83 6.69 5.36
N LEU A 104 11.06 7.77 5.25
CA LEU A 104 9.67 7.82 5.73
C LEU A 104 8.73 6.79 5.06
N LEU A 105 9.06 6.29 3.87
CA LEU A 105 8.23 5.32 3.14
C LEU A 105 8.66 3.86 3.39
N ARG A 106 9.65 3.64 4.26
CA ARG A 106 10.15 2.32 4.63
C ARG A 106 9.62 1.94 6.01
N SER A 107 9.39 0.66 6.21
CA SER A 107 9.01 0.16 7.53
C SER A 107 10.17 0.29 8.51
N ARG A 108 9.88 0.34 9.82
CA ARG A 108 10.91 0.57 10.85
C ARG A 108 11.92 -0.57 10.90
N GLU A 109 11.45 -1.79 10.70
CA GLU A 109 12.24 -3.02 10.64
C GLU A 109 13.22 -3.06 9.46
N ASP A 110 12.95 -2.29 8.39
CA ASP A 110 13.84 -2.17 7.24
C ASP A 110 14.93 -1.10 7.44
N LEU A 111 14.82 -0.28 8.48
CA LEU A 111 15.76 0.80 8.77
C LEU A 111 16.78 0.33 9.80
N THR A 112 18.06 0.57 9.51
CA THR A 112 19.08 0.53 10.57
C THR A 112 18.83 1.65 11.57
N ASP A 113 19.33 1.49 12.80
CA ASP A 113 19.18 2.53 13.83
C ASP A 113 19.79 3.87 13.39
N GLU A 114 20.91 3.84 12.67
CA GLU A 114 21.53 5.03 12.07
C GLU A 114 20.62 5.68 11.01
N GLN A 115 20.00 4.88 10.13
CA GLN A 115 19.07 5.39 9.12
C GLN A 115 17.84 6.02 9.78
N PHE A 116 17.31 5.39 10.83
CA PHE A 116 16.20 5.92 11.60
C PHE A 116 16.59 7.22 12.30
N ALA A 117 17.72 7.27 13.01
CA ALA A 117 18.21 8.46 13.68
C ALA A 117 18.44 9.62 12.70
N THR A 118 19.07 9.35 11.55
CA THR A 118 19.28 10.35 10.49
C THR A 118 17.95 10.93 9.99
N MET A 119 16.95 10.06 9.75
CA MET A 119 15.61 10.49 9.36
C MET A 119 14.94 11.34 10.45
N TRP A 120 15.00 10.87 11.70
CA TRP A 120 14.36 11.52 12.84
C TRP A 120 14.95 12.90 13.12
N ASN A 121 16.28 13.01 13.14
CA ASN A 121 16.98 14.28 13.37
C ASN A 121 16.67 15.30 12.27
N ALA A 122 16.64 14.87 11.00
CA ALA A 122 16.26 15.74 9.89
C ALA A 122 14.84 16.33 10.06
N LEU A 123 13.90 15.59 10.68
CA LEU A 123 12.56 16.09 10.95
C LEU A 123 12.52 17.09 12.12
N GLY A 124 13.37 16.89 13.13
CA GLY A 124 13.48 17.80 14.29
C GLY A 124 14.12 19.15 13.96
N GLU A 125 15.10 19.17 13.05
CA GLU A 125 15.79 20.41 12.62
C GLU A 125 14.87 21.39 11.86
N GLY A 126 13.70 20.94 11.39
CA GLY A 126 12.69 21.78 10.73
C GLY A 126 11.97 22.78 11.65
N GLN A 127 12.14 22.69 12.97
CA GLN A 127 11.56 23.63 13.96
C GLN A 127 12.53 24.75 14.38
N SER A 128 13.83 24.57 14.15
CA SER A 128 14.81 25.63 14.36
C SER A 128 14.93 26.47 13.10
N GLY A 129 14.13 27.55 13.03
CA GLY A 129 14.47 28.68 12.17
C GLY A 129 15.89 29.12 12.50
N ARG A 130 16.84 28.87 11.59
CA ARG A 130 18.13 29.54 11.64
C ARG A 130 17.85 31.02 11.39
N PRO A 131 18.20 31.94 12.32
CA PRO A 131 18.24 33.35 11.97
C PRO A 131 19.32 33.53 10.89
N CYS A 132 19.02 34.45 9.98
CA CYS A 132 19.93 35.01 8.98
C CYS A 132 21.28 35.42 9.57
#